data_AF-A0A661YAI2-F1
#
_entry.id   AF-A0A661YAI2-F1
#
_cell.length_a   1.000
_cell.length_b   1.000
_cell.length_c   1.000
_cell.angle_alpha   90.00
_cell.angle_beta   90.00
_cell.angle_gamma   90.00
#
_symmetry.space_group_name_H-M   'P 1'
#
loop_
_entity.id
_entity.type
_entity.pdbx_description
1 polymer ?
#
loop_
_entity_poly.entity_id
_entity_poly.type
_entity_poly.pdbx_seq_one_letter_code
_entity_poly.pdbx_strand_id
1 'polypeptide(L)'
;SRPCNQTNNVKYISAQPKMTAINSAMGVDLHGNIWADSLDARKIYSGIGGQADFLRGSYLSEGGTPIIAMKSTTDKGHHKIMDKCPEGITTTAIPADPVVIVTEYGVFNPRGLNITEHAIGIAHLAAPEQRDRLLKTIFESTAFHKPSQALKESSPKGFVAYDRVFN
;
A
#
# COMPACT_ATOMS: atom_id res chain seq x y z
N SER A 1 -24.91 18.48 -8.96
CA SER A 1 -23.99 17.63 -8.18
C SER A 1 -24.64 16.26 -7.99
N ARG A 2 -23.90 15.15 -8.05
CA ARG A 2 -24.41 13.80 -7.74
C ARG A 2 -24.10 13.47 -6.27
N PRO A 3 -24.97 12.74 -5.55
CA PRO A 3 -24.73 12.39 -4.15
C PRO A 3 -23.65 11.31 -3.99
N CYS A 4 -23.02 11.25 -2.81
CA CYS A 4 -21.90 10.33 -2.56
C CYS A 4 -22.29 8.85 -2.64
N ASN A 5 -23.51 8.48 -2.27
CA ASN A 5 -24.04 7.12 -2.43
C ASN A 5 -24.17 6.68 -3.91
N GLN A 6 -24.07 7.63 -4.85
CA GLN A 6 -23.97 7.37 -6.28
C GLN A 6 -22.52 7.46 -6.76
N THR A 7 -21.80 8.56 -6.49
CA THR A 7 -20.43 8.74 -7.00
C THR A 7 -19.43 7.74 -6.42
N ASN A 8 -19.65 7.33 -5.17
CA ASN A 8 -18.78 6.38 -4.46
C ASN A 8 -19.35 4.95 -4.51
N ASN A 9 -20.42 4.71 -5.26
CA ASN A 9 -20.92 3.34 -5.36
C ASN A 9 -19.92 2.49 -6.15
N VAL A 10 -19.39 1.44 -5.52
CA VAL A 10 -18.43 0.52 -6.13
C VAL A 10 -18.90 0.02 -7.50
N LYS A 11 -20.21 -0.26 -7.68
CA LYS A 11 -20.77 -0.73 -8.96
C LYS A 11 -20.66 0.32 -10.07
N TYR A 12 -20.84 1.60 -9.74
CA TYR A 12 -20.73 2.68 -10.74
C TYR A 12 -19.28 3.00 -11.05
N ILE A 13 -18.40 2.94 -10.05
CA ILE A 13 -16.95 3.10 -10.23
C ILE A 13 -16.40 1.99 -11.12
N SER A 14 -16.76 0.73 -10.85
CA SER A 14 -16.28 -0.44 -11.62
C SER A 14 -16.78 -0.47 -13.06
N ALA A 15 -17.91 0.19 -13.34
CA ALA A 15 -18.45 0.28 -14.70
C ALA A 15 -17.70 1.30 -15.59
N GLN A 16 -16.81 2.11 -15.01
CA GLN A 16 -16.00 3.06 -15.78
C GLN A 16 -14.74 2.34 -16.29
N PRO A 17 -14.52 2.21 -17.60
CA PRO A 17 -13.33 1.55 -18.12
C PRO A 17 -12.06 2.34 -17.78
N LYS A 18 -10.98 1.62 -17.46
CA LYS A 18 -9.67 2.18 -17.08
C LYS A 18 -9.76 3.15 -15.88
N MET A 19 -10.69 2.91 -14.96
CA MET A 19 -10.83 3.72 -13.75
C MET A 19 -9.54 3.64 -12.92
N THR A 20 -8.86 4.77 -12.79
CA THR A 20 -7.67 4.92 -11.95
C THR A 20 -8.03 5.71 -10.71
N ALA A 21 -7.92 5.10 -9.54
CA ALA A 21 -8.18 5.76 -8.27
C ALA A 21 -6.86 6.04 -7.55
N ILE A 22 -6.51 7.31 -7.36
CA ILE A 22 -5.29 7.72 -6.64
C ILE A 22 -5.70 8.35 -5.32
N ASN A 23 -5.20 7.78 -4.22
CA ASN A 23 -5.41 8.27 -2.86
C ASN A 23 -4.08 8.36 -2.12
N SER A 24 -4.09 9.05 -0.99
CA SER A 24 -2.95 9.11 -0.06
C SER A 24 -3.21 8.26 1.18
N ALA A 25 -2.14 7.85 1.85
CA ALA A 25 -2.20 7.17 3.14
C ALA A 25 -1.26 7.83 4.16
N MET A 26 -1.54 7.54 5.43
CA MET A 26 -0.69 7.91 6.55
C MET A 26 0.42 6.89 6.76
N GLY A 27 0.15 5.61 6.48
CA GLY A 27 1.16 4.58 6.40
C GLY A 27 0.63 3.24 5.91
N VAL A 28 1.56 2.31 5.75
CA VAL A 28 1.33 0.90 5.42
C VAL A 28 2.27 0.03 6.23
N ASP A 29 1.83 -1.18 6.58
CA ASP A 29 2.67 -2.17 7.24
C ASP A 29 3.10 -3.32 6.31
N LEU A 30 3.97 -4.21 6.81
CA LEU A 30 4.50 -5.33 6.03
C LEU A 30 3.44 -6.36 5.61
N HIS A 31 2.27 -6.35 6.25
CA HIS A 31 1.16 -7.22 5.85
C HIS A 31 0.33 -6.58 4.72
N GLY A 32 0.50 -5.30 4.43
CA GLY A 32 -0.32 -4.56 3.48
C GLY A 32 -1.54 -3.88 4.11
N ASN A 33 -1.59 -3.76 5.43
CA ASN A 33 -2.60 -2.93 6.09
C ASN A 33 -2.29 -1.46 5.83
N ILE A 34 -3.27 -0.71 5.33
CA ILE A 34 -3.14 0.72 5.03
C ILE A 34 -4.09 1.50 5.94
N TRP A 35 -3.61 2.61 6.51
CA TRP A 35 -4.43 3.55 7.29
C TRP A 35 -4.24 4.98 6.79
N ALA A 36 -5.31 5.77 6.87
CA ALA A 36 -5.32 7.13 6.30
C ALA A 36 -6.09 8.17 7.13
N ASP A 37 -6.78 7.74 8.18
CA ASP A 37 -7.69 8.56 8.98
C ASP A 37 -7.13 8.95 10.36
N SER A 38 -6.30 8.10 10.96
CA SER A 38 -5.85 8.24 12.35
C SER A 38 -4.33 8.10 12.51
N LEU A 39 -3.75 8.88 13.43
CA LEU A 39 -2.31 8.81 13.79
C LEU A 39 -2.04 7.72 14.84
N ASP A 40 -2.98 7.55 15.77
CA ASP A 40 -3.04 6.53 16.80
C ASP A 40 -4.51 6.29 17.18
N ALA A 41 -4.77 5.30 18.03
CA ALA A 41 -6.12 4.89 18.45
C ALA A 41 -7.00 6.01 19.03
N ARG A 42 -6.42 7.11 19.51
CA ARG A 42 -7.12 8.24 20.15
C ARG A 42 -6.91 9.56 19.41
N LYS A 43 -6.16 9.57 18.32
CA LYS A 43 -5.82 10.77 17.56
C LYS A 43 -6.26 10.64 16.11
N ILE A 44 -7.53 10.98 15.90
CA ILE A 44 -8.15 11.07 14.57
C ILE A 44 -7.59 12.31 13.86
N TYR A 45 -7.07 12.11 12.65
CA TYR A 45 -6.55 13.17 11.78
C TYR A 45 -7.62 13.62 10.77
N SER A 46 -8.36 12.66 10.20
CA SER A 46 -9.43 12.88 9.23
C SER A 46 -10.49 11.77 9.31
N GLY A 47 -11.50 11.81 8.43
CA GLY A 47 -12.41 10.69 8.22
C GLY A 47 -11.90 9.70 7.15
N ILE A 48 -12.45 8.49 7.14
CA ILE A 48 -12.16 7.43 6.15
C ILE A 48 -12.52 7.87 4.72
N GLY A 49 -13.61 8.63 4.58
CA GLY A 49 -14.10 9.12 3.28
C GLY A 49 -14.47 7.99 2.32
N GLY A 50 -14.27 8.20 1.03
CA GLY A 50 -14.58 7.24 -0.04
C GLY A 50 -13.41 6.38 -0.49
N GLN A 51 -12.26 6.41 0.20
CA GLN A 51 -11.03 5.76 -0.26
C GLN A 51 -11.27 4.28 -0.58
N ALA A 52 -11.83 3.53 0.37
CA ALA A 52 -12.09 2.10 0.20
C ALA A 52 -13.01 1.80 -0.99
N ASP A 53 -14.02 2.66 -1.23
CA ASP A 53 -14.95 2.49 -2.35
C ASP A 53 -14.25 2.62 -3.69
N PHE A 54 -13.41 3.66 -3.85
CA PHE A 54 -12.66 3.91 -5.07
C PHE A 54 -11.55 2.88 -5.31
N LEU A 55 -10.86 2.43 -4.26
CA LEU A 55 -9.86 1.37 -4.39
C LEU A 55 -10.51 0.06 -4.91
N ARG A 56 -11.62 -0.37 -4.30
CA ARG A 56 -12.31 -1.59 -4.71
C ARG A 56 -13.00 -1.45 -6.07
N GLY A 57 -13.65 -0.31 -6.32
CA GLY A 57 -14.30 -0.04 -7.60
C GLY A 57 -13.33 0.04 -8.76
N SER A 58 -12.18 0.71 -8.60
CA SER A 58 -11.16 0.79 -9.64
C SER A 58 -10.50 -0.56 -9.92
N TYR A 59 -10.29 -1.40 -8.90
CA TYR A 59 -9.80 -2.75 -9.11
C TYR A 59 -10.75 -3.62 -9.95
N LEU A 60 -12.06 -3.46 -9.74
CA LEU A 60 -13.09 -4.20 -10.47
C LEU A 60 -13.36 -3.64 -11.88
N SER A 61 -12.85 -2.46 -12.21
CA SER A 61 -12.94 -1.87 -13.53
C SER A 61 -12.03 -2.60 -14.52
N GLU A 62 -12.50 -2.79 -15.75
CA GLU A 62 -11.67 -3.28 -16.85
C GLU A 62 -10.47 -2.35 -17.08
N GLY A 63 -9.25 -2.88 -16.89
CA GLY A 63 -8.01 -2.10 -16.98
C GLY A 63 -7.87 -1.02 -15.90
N GLY A 64 -8.66 -1.07 -14.82
CA GLY A 64 -8.61 -0.11 -13.73
C GLY A 64 -7.45 -0.38 -12.76
N THR A 65 -7.05 0.66 -12.03
CA THR A 65 -5.89 0.64 -11.14
C THR A 65 -6.15 1.39 -9.84
N PRO A 66 -6.18 0.70 -8.69
CA PRO A 66 -6.16 1.33 -7.37
C PRO A 66 -4.73 1.71 -6.97
N ILE A 67 -4.51 2.96 -6.61
CA ILE A 67 -3.19 3.51 -6.25
C ILE A 67 -3.25 4.23 -4.91
N ILE A 68 -2.32 3.87 -4.02
CA ILE A 68 -1.95 4.67 -2.85
C ILE A 68 -0.58 5.28 -3.11
N ALA A 69 -0.53 6.61 -3.16
CA ALA A 69 0.70 7.38 -3.35
C ALA A 69 1.03 8.16 -2.08
N MET A 70 2.23 7.96 -1.54
CA MET A 70 2.70 8.69 -0.36
C MET A 70 4.23 8.78 -0.34
N LYS A 71 4.78 9.79 0.34
CA LYS A 71 6.20 9.76 0.73
C LYS A 71 6.45 8.57 1.65
N SER A 72 7.65 7.99 1.62
CA SER A 72 8.06 6.93 2.56
C SER A 72 8.24 7.45 4.00
N THR A 73 8.43 8.77 4.16
CA THR A 73 8.60 9.46 5.44
C THR A 73 7.73 10.72 5.53
N THR A 74 7.47 11.16 6.76
CA THR A 74 6.89 12.48 7.05
C THR A 74 7.96 13.57 6.95
N ASP A 75 7.55 14.84 6.87
CA ASP A 75 8.49 15.97 6.87
C ASP A 75 9.27 16.11 8.20
N LYS A 76 8.88 15.37 9.25
CA LYS A 76 9.60 15.26 10.53
C LYS A 76 10.52 14.03 10.61
N GLY A 77 10.67 13.29 9.51
CA GLY A 77 11.53 12.11 9.44
C GLY A 77 10.91 10.79 9.94
N HIS A 78 9.66 10.79 10.42
CA HIS A 78 8.99 9.54 10.81
C HIS A 78 8.68 8.66 9.60
N HIS A 79 8.94 7.35 9.69
CA HIS A 79 8.62 6.39 8.64
C HIS A 79 7.12 6.18 8.47
N LYS A 80 6.69 5.95 7.23
CA LYS A 80 5.32 5.58 6.86
C LYS A 80 5.20 4.13 6.39
N ILE A 81 6.34 3.49 6.08
CA ILE A 81 6.43 2.05 5.86
C ILE A 81 6.88 1.40 7.18
N MET A 82 5.98 0.65 7.80
CA MET A 82 6.13 0.16 9.17
C MET A 82 6.19 -1.37 9.21
N ASP A 83 6.73 -1.93 10.29
CA ASP A 83 6.63 -3.38 10.55
C ASP A 83 5.17 -3.79 10.74
N LYS A 84 4.45 -3.04 11.59
CA LYS A 84 3.05 -3.27 11.97
C LYS A 84 2.28 -1.95 12.00
N CYS A 85 0.99 -2.03 11.67
CA CYS A 85 0.05 -0.95 11.91
C CYS A 85 0.04 -0.58 13.40
N PRO A 86 -0.04 0.71 13.78
CA PRO A 86 -0.12 1.11 15.18
C PRO A 86 -1.35 0.50 15.88
N GLU A 87 -1.17 0.10 17.14
CA GLU A 87 -2.20 -0.55 17.92
C GLU A 87 -3.47 0.31 18.04
N GLY A 88 -4.63 -0.33 17.86
CA GLY A 88 -5.94 0.29 18.00
C GLY A 88 -6.36 1.24 16.87
N ILE A 89 -5.59 1.33 15.77
CA ILE A 89 -6.01 2.05 14.56
C ILE A 89 -6.89 1.14 13.67
N THR A 90 -7.86 1.76 12.98
CA THR A 90 -8.63 1.12 11.91
C THR A 90 -7.94 1.27 10.56
N THR A 91 -7.88 0.20 9.78
CA THR A 91 -7.30 0.22 8.44
C THR A 91 -8.33 0.67 7.40
N THR A 92 -7.94 1.56 6.50
CA THR A 92 -8.77 2.02 5.37
C THR A 92 -8.70 1.08 4.16
N ALA A 93 -7.64 0.26 4.06
CA ALA A 93 -7.57 -0.89 3.17
C ALA A 93 -6.80 -2.04 3.85
N ILE A 94 -7.13 -3.27 3.48
CA ILE A 94 -6.59 -4.50 4.09
C ILE A 94 -5.71 -5.26 3.09
N PRO A 95 -4.93 -6.28 3.52
CA PRO A 95 -4.05 -7.04 2.63
C PRO A 95 -4.74 -7.72 1.44
N ALA A 96 -6.05 -7.97 1.57
CA ALA A 96 -6.87 -8.54 0.49
C ALA A 96 -7.26 -7.50 -0.58
N ASP A 97 -7.13 -6.20 -0.29
CA ASP A 97 -7.34 -5.14 -1.27
C ASP A 97 -6.07 -5.02 -2.15
N PRO A 98 -6.15 -5.28 -3.46
CA PRO A 98 -4.98 -5.36 -4.36
C PRO A 98 -4.52 -3.97 -4.81
N VAL A 99 -4.02 -3.19 -3.86
CA VAL A 99 -3.64 -1.78 -4.01
C VAL A 99 -2.20 -1.66 -4.50
N VAL A 100 -1.98 -0.90 -5.58
CA VAL A 100 -0.63 -0.49 -5.99
C VAL A 100 -0.14 0.61 -5.06
N ILE A 101 1.04 0.44 -4.48
CA ILE A 101 1.63 1.42 -3.55
C ILE A 101 2.80 2.12 -4.23
N VAL A 102 2.85 3.44 -4.14
CA VAL A 102 3.87 4.28 -4.77
C VAL A 102 4.52 5.17 -3.71
N THR A 103 5.86 5.18 -3.71
CA THR A 103 6.68 6.13 -2.95
C THR A 103 7.77 6.73 -3.85
N GLU A 104 8.56 7.64 -3.31
CA GLU A 104 9.75 8.18 -3.98
C GLU A 104 10.82 7.12 -4.31
N TYR A 105 10.71 5.89 -3.79
CA TYR A 105 11.63 4.79 -4.06
C TYR A 105 11.15 3.84 -5.16
N GLY A 106 9.88 3.90 -5.55
CA GLY A 106 9.34 3.06 -6.60
C GLY A 106 7.86 2.75 -6.48
N VAL A 107 7.45 1.72 -7.19
CA VAL A 107 6.07 1.23 -7.28
C VAL A 107 6.05 -0.25 -6.91
N PHE A 108 5.11 -0.64 -6.05
CA PHE A 108 4.85 -2.04 -5.73
C PHE A 108 3.42 -2.43 -6.13
N ASN A 109 3.30 -3.49 -6.93
CA ASN A 109 2.04 -4.10 -7.32
C ASN A 109 1.90 -5.50 -6.67
N PRO A 110 0.96 -5.69 -5.74
CA PRO A 110 0.80 -6.96 -5.00
C PRO A 110 0.10 -8.07 -5.78
N ARG A 111 -0.38 -7.82 -7.00
CA ARG A 111 -1.24 -8.74 -7.73
C ARG A 111 -0.57 -10.09 -7.99
N GLY A 112 -1.21 -11.16 -7.52
CA GLY A 112 -0.74 -12.54 -7.72
C GLY A 112 0.43 -12.95 -6.82
N LEU A 113 0.81 -12.12 -5.86
CA LEU A 113 1.91 -12.36 -4.93
C LEU A 113 1.41 -12.87 -3.58
N ASN A 114 2.25 -13.63 -2.89
CA ASN A 114 1.97 -14.10 -1.52
C ASN A 114 2.38 -13.06 -0.46
N ILE A 115 1.97 -13.28 0.81
CA ILE A 115 2.22 -12.34 1.92
C ILE A 115 3.72 -12.02 2.12
N THR A 116 4.62 -13.00 1.93
CA THR A 116 6.07 -12.75 2.08
C THR A 116 6.63 -11.92 0.93
N GLU A 117 6.14 -12.16 -0.29
CA GLU A 117 6.45 -11.31 -1.45
C GLU A 117 5.89 -9.89 -1.27
N HIS A 118 4.70 -9.75 -0.65
CA HIS A 118 4.14 -8.44 -0.27
C HIS A 118 5.03 -7.71 0.71
N ALA A 119 5.41 -8.36 1.81
CA ALA A 119 6.26 -7.76 2.84
C ALA A 119 7.57 -7.25 2.24
N ILE A 120 8.23 -8.05 1.39
CA ILE A 120 9.48 -7.67 0.75
C ILE A 120 9.27 -6.50 -0.23
N GLY A 121 8.22 -6.54 -1.06
CA GLY A 121 7.90 -5.47 -2.00
C GLY A 121 7.57 -4.14 -1.29
N ILE A 122 6.78 -4.21 -0.22
CA ILE A 122 6.44 -3.06 0.64
C ILE A 122 7.69 -2.52 1.33
N ALA A 123 8.56 -3.38 1.87
CA ALA A 123 9.81 -2.93 2.49
C ALA A 123 10.70 -2.15 1.50
N HIS A 124 10.70 -2.52 0.21
CA HIS A 124 11.46 -1.80 -0.82
C HIS A 124 10.91 -0.40 -1.15
N LEU A 125 9.68 -0.09 -0.73
CA LEU A 125 9.13 1.27 -0.82
C LEU A 125 9.61 2.19 0.32
N ALA A 126 10.28 1.65 1.33
CA ALA A 126 10.81 2.41 2.46
C ALA A 126 12.12 3.14 2.11
N ALA A 127 12.41 4.18 2.90
CA ALA A 127 13.73 4.82 2.95
C ALA A 127 14.84 3.79 3.29
N PRO A 128 16.09 3.99 2.82
CA PRO A 128 17.15 2.97 2.90
C PRO A 128 17.34 2.38 4.30
N GLU A 129 17.46 3.20 5.35
CA GLU A 129 17.71 2.67 6.70
C GLU A 129 16.53 1.84 7.23
N GLN A 130 15.31 2.28 6.92
CA GLN A 130 14.09 1.56 7.31
C GLN A 130 13.89 0.29 6.49
N ARG A 131 14.22 0.31 5.19
CA ARG A 131 14.19 -0.86 4.32
C ARG A 131 15.07 -1.97 4.88
N ASP A 132 16.32 -1.65 5.21
CA ASP A 132 17.27 -2.63 5.76
C ASP A 132 16.76 -3.24 7.07
N ARG A 133 16.18 -2.41 7.94
CA ARG A 133 15.57 -2.86 9.18
C ARG A 133 14.38 -3.79 8.95
N LEU A 134 13.46 -3.42 8.06
CA LEU A 134 12.28 -4.21 7.75
C LEU A 134 12.65 -5.54 7.08
N LEU A 135 13.60 -5.52 6.13
CA LEU A 135 14.10 -6.74 5.51
C LEU A 135 14.70 -7.67 6.55
N LYS A 136 15.54 -7.16 7.46
CA LYS A 136 16.08 -7.94 8.57
C LYS A 136 14.96 -8.59 9.40
N THR A 137 13.93 -7.82 9.78
CA THR A 137 12.74 -8.34 10.48
C THR A 137 12.05 -9.46 9.71
N ILE A 138 11.89 -9.32 8.39
CA ILE A 138 11.29 -10.34 7.53
C ILE A 138 12.12 -11.63 7.51
N PHE A 139 13.45 -11.53 7.36
CA PHE A 139 14.35 -12.68 7.26
C PHE A 139 14.55 -13.43 8.58
N GLU A 140 14.46 -12.74 9.72
CA GLU A 140 14.62 -13.33 11.05
C GLU A 140 13.30 -13.89 11.63
N SER A 141 12.16 -13.49 11.07
CA SER A 141 10.84 -13.89 11.55
C SER A 141 10.41 -15.26 11.01
N THR A 142 9.81 -16.08 11.88
CA THR A 142 9.17 -17.34 11.51
C THR A 142 7.79 -17.15 10.88
N ALA A 143 7.24 -15.92 10.89
CA ALA A 143 5.92 -15.61 10.35
C ALA A 143 5.90 -15.53 8.82
N PHE A 144 7.04 -15.24 8.19
CA PHE A 144 7.16 -15.14 6.74
C PHE A 144 7.67 -16.45 6.14
N HIS A 145 6.99 -16.96 5.11
CA HIS A 145 7.32 -18.23 4.49
C HIS A 145 8.47 -18.08 3.50
N LYS A 146 9.61 -18.69 3.82
CA LYS A 146 10.80 -18.80 2.94
C LYS A 146 11.22 -17.44 2.33
N PRO A 147 11.47 -16.40 3.14
CA PRO A 147 11.78 -15.05 2.65
C PRO A 147 13.01 -15.01 1.74
N SER A 148 14.03 -15.83 2.01
CA SER A 148 15.23 -15.94 1.15
C SER A 148 14.94 -16.42 -0.26
N GLN A 149 13.82 -17.12 -0.50
CA GLN A 149 13.41 -17.52 -1.84
C GLN A 149 12.73 -16.39 -2.60
N ALA A 150 11.99 -15.52 -1.87
CA ALA A 150 11.28 -14.40 -2.45
C ALA A 150 12.19 -13.23 -2.87
N LEU A 151 13.42 -13.15 -2.35
CA LEU A 151 14.46 -12.18 -2.75
C LEU A 151 15.58 -12.79 -3.61
N LYS A 152 15.38 -13.95 -4.25
CA LYS A 152 16.42 -14.54 -5.12
C LYS A 152 16.73 -13.72 -6.37
N GLU A 153 15.82 -12.84 -6.76
CA GLU A 153 15.96 -11.94 -7.89
C GLU A 153 16.60 -10.62 -7.46
N SER A 154 17.25 -9.90 -8.39
CA SER A 154 17.87 -8.60 -8.11
C SER A 154 16.86 -7.51 -7.74
N SER A 155 15.56 -7.77 -7.91
CA SER A 155 14.46 -6.90 -7.51
C SER A 155 13.27 -7.76 -7.04
N PRO A 156 12.51 -7.34 -6.01
CA PRO A 156 11.31 -8.05 -5.61
C PRO A 156 10.29 -8.16 -6.74
N LYS A 157 9.54 -9.27 -6.78
CA LYS A 157 8.42 -9.40 -7.71
C LYS A 157 7.40 -8.28 -7.50
N GLY A 158 6.86 -7.78 -8.60
CA GLY A 158 5.88 -6.69 -8.58
C GLY A 158 6.44 -5.32 -8.19
N PHE A 159 7.75 -5.21 -7.91
CA PHE A 159 8.39 -3.93 -7.61
C PHE A 159 9.08 -3.34 -8.85
N VAL A 160 8.94 -2.03 -9.03
CA VAL A 160 9.67 -1.25 -10.03
C VAL A 160 10.32 -0.07 -9.33
N ALA A 161 11.65 -0.02 -9.33
CA ALA A 161 12.42 1.09 -8.74
C ALA A 161 12.16 2.40 -9.48
N TYR A 162 12.14 3.53 -8.76
CA TYR A 162 11.91 4.86 -9.33
C TYR A 162 12.82 5.15 -10.55
N ASP A 163 14.11 4.85 -10.44
CA ASP A 163 15.11 5.09 -11.50
C ASP A 163 14.86 4.28 -12.78
N ARG A 164 14.03 3.24 -12.73
CA ARG A 164 13.65 2.43 -13.91
C ARG A 164 12.37 2.91 -14.57
N VAL A 165 11.61 3.81 -13.93
CA VAL A 165 10.32 4.30 -14.45
C VAL A 165 10.52 5.47 -15.43
N PHE A 166 11.58 6.27 -15.23
CA PHE A 166 11.80 7.53 -15.94
C PHE A 166 13.05 7.57 -16.82
N ASN A 167 13.74 6.42 -16.96
CA ASN A 167 14.82 6.20 -17.93
C ASN A 167 14.32 5.31 -19.07
#